data_AF-A0A5N9G8N2-F1
#
_entry.id   AF-A0A5N9G8N2-F1
#
_cell.length_a   1.000
_cell.length_b   1.000
_cell.length_c   1.000
_cell.angle_alpha   90.00
_cell.angle_beta   90.00
_cell.angle_gamma   90.00
#
_symmetry.space_group_name_H-M   'P 1'
#
loop_
_entity.id
_entity.type
_entity.pdbx_description
1 polymer ?
#
loop_
_entity_poly.entity_id
_entity_poly.type
_entity_poly.pdbx_seq_one_letter_code
_entity_poly.pdbx_strand_id
1 'polypeptide(L)'
;MAGGRGQFSRAVRDEQLGDGQIGGRVRRRVTRSAFTFLVGSLAVVAAVCSSPDGAQELTPTASSTPSRGLGAEDPSQGSVVGIVDGVTIKVETAGAVYLIRYLGVSLPLDGDAAGATDFNRFLVEGKLVELAKDVVDTDADGALLRYVYSDGEMVNTKLLTGGWATVADRPASFEQVETFMRAEADAKANRRGVWSEEISHGPETPTPAPSAASGFGAGGTLPNPLGPGLGGPCDFSGTPEPIIKGNVDLRSGERTYHVPGGLFYSTTVIDETQGEAWFCTEVEAQALGWKRSKR
;
A
#
# COMPACT_ATOMS: atom_id res chain seq x y z
N MET A 1 -10.39 62.45 -35.76
CA MET A 1 -10.22 61.22 -36.57
C MET A 1 -11.30 60.24 -36.14
N ALA A 2 -12.12 59.82 -37.09
CA ALA A 2 -13.26 58.94 -36.91
C ALA A 2 -12.85 57.46 -37.01
N GLY A 3 -13.52 56.60 -36.25
CA GLY A 3 -13.50 55.15 -36.42
C GLY A 3 -14.54 54.57 -35.47
N GLY A 4 -15.41 53.63 -35.81
CA GLY A 4 -15.67 52.90 -37.05
C GLY A 4 -16.65 51.81 -36.62
N ARG A 5 -17.92 51.91 -37.04
CA ARG A 5 -18.95 50.89 -36.76
C ARG A 5 -18.81 49.76 -37.78
N GLY A 6 -18.73 48.52 -37.32
CA GLY A 6 -18.82 47.32 -38.16
C GLY A 6 -19.97 46.44 -37.68
N GLN A 7 -21.08 46.48 -38.42
CA GLN A 7 -22.15 45.48 -38.38
C GLN A 7 -21.72 44.27 -39.21
N PHE A 8 -21.93 43.05 -38.72
CA PHE A 8 -22.14 41.89 -39.59
C PHE A 8 -23.29 41.05 -39.03
N SER A 9 -24.30 40.90 -39.88
CA SER A 9 -25.51 40.11 -39.71
C SER A 9 -25.66 39.27 -40.97
N ARG A 10 -25.91 37.97 -40.81
CA ARG A 10 -26.25 36.89 -41.78
C ARG A 10 -25.42 35.63 -41.47
N ALA A 11 -25.93 34.40 -41.56
CA ALA A 11 -27.22 33.89 -42.01
C ALA A 11 -27.44 32.51 -41.38
N VAL A 12 -28.72 32.19 -41.16
CA VAL A 12 -29.25 30.86 -40.83
C VAL A 12 -29.57 30.13 -42.15
N ARG A 13 -29.15 28.87 -42.25
CA ARG A 13 -29.63 27.77 -43.12
C ARG A 13 -28.82 26.53 -42.70
N ASP A 14 -29.36 25.60 -41.92
CA ASP A 14 -30.40 24.61 -42.24
C ASP A 14 -29.94 23.65 -43.33
N GLU A 15 -29.33 22.53 -42.94
CA GLU A 15 -29.19 21.33 -43.78
C GLU A 15 -28.99 20.05 -42.91
N GLN A 16 -30.08 19.27 -42.89
CA GLN A 16 -30.20 17.80 -42.89
C GLN A 16 -29.46 16.93 -41.86
N LEU A 17 -30.27 16.38 -40.94
CA LEU A 17 -30.02 15.09 -40.28
C LEU A 17 -30.12 13.94 -41.31
N GLY A 18 -29.06 13.14 -41.40
CA GLY A 18 -29.07 11.82 -42.02
C GLY A 18 -28.99 10.72 -40.96
N ASP A 19 -30.02 9.88 -40.91
CA ASP A 19 -30.04 8.60 -40.20
C ASP A 19 -28.95 7.66 -40.71
N GLY A 20 -28.27 6.97 -39.79
CA GLY A 20 -27.20 6.03 -40.09
C GLY A 20 -26.92 5.08 -38.92
N GLN A 21 -27.80 4.11 -38.74
CA GLN A 21 -27.76 3.04 -37.74
C GLN A 21 -26.92 1.85 -38.24
N ILE A 22 -25.91 1.39 -37.48
CA ILE A 22 -25.35 0.00 -37.40
C ILE A 22 -24.04 0.09 -36.58
N GLY A 23 -23.70 -0.72 -35.56
CA GLY A 23 -24.17 -2.01 -35.08
C GLY A 23 -22.91 -2.75 -34.58
N GLY A 24 -22.82 -3.14 -33.30
CA GLY A 24 -21.67 -3.95 -32.83
C GLY A 24 -21.39 -3.94 -31.33
N ARG A 25 -22.31 -4.45 -30.50
CA ARG A 25 -22.00 -4.85 -29.10
C ARG A 25 -21.70 -6.34 -29.07
N VAL A 26 -20.43 -6.69 -28.91
CA VAL A 26 -20.00 -8.07 -28.62
C VAL A 26 -20.26 -8.36 -27.15
N ARG A 27 -21.41 -8.98 -26.84
CA ARG A 27 -21.66 -9.60 -25.52
C ARG A 27 -21.17 -11.04 -25.56
N ARG A 28 -20.04 -11.33 -24.91
CA ARG A 28 -19.59 -12.70 -24.65
C ARG A 28 -20.56 -13.36 -23.65
N ARG A 29 -21.21 -14.45 -24.09
CA ARG A 29 -22.08 -15.29 -23.26
C ARG A 29 -21.21 -16.14 -22.32
N VAL A 30 -21.44 -16.02 -21.02
CA VAL A 30 -21.00 -17.00 -20.03
C VAL A 30 -22.07 -18.09 -19.98
N THR A 31 -21.82 -19.23 -20.62
CA THR A 31 -22.66 -20.42 -20.47
C THR A 31 -22.26 -21.18 -19.22
N ARG A 32 -23.14 -21.13 -18.22
CA ARG A 32 -23.15 -22.04 -17.06
C ARG A 32 -23.50 -23.44 -17.55
N SER A 33 -22.59 -24.41 -17.42
CA SER A 33 -22.94 -25.83 -17.50
C SER A 33 -23.16 -26.36 -16.09
N ALA A 34 -24.42 -26.63 -15.78
CA ALA A 34 -24.81 -27.51 -14.69
C ALA A 34 -24.70 -28.95 -15.18
N PHE A 35 -23.99 -29.82 -14.45
CA PHE A 35 -24.07 -31.27 -14.62
C PHE A 35 -24.37 -31.89 -13.27
N THR A 36 -25.56 -32.47 -13.20
CA THR A 36 -26.13 -33.12 -12.02
C THR A 36 -26.15 -34.64 -12.21
N PHE A 37 -25.71 -35.33 -11.16
CA PHE A 37 -26.02 -36.69 -10.71
C PHE A 37 -25.74 -37.91 -11.61
N LEU A 38 -24.90 -38.82 -11.10
CA LEU A 38 -25.34 -40.22 -10.91
C LEU A 38 -24.60 -40.87 -9.74
N VAL A 39 -25.38 -41.33 -8.75
CA VAL A 39 -24.97 -42.22 -7.65
C VAL A 39 -25.21 -43.65 -8.12
N GLY A 40 -24.26 -44.56 -7.91
CA GLY A 40 -24.39 -45.98 -8.24
C GLY A 40 -23.49 -46.84 -7.37
N SER A 41 -24.06 -47.38 -6.29
CA SER A 41 -23.49 -48.39 -5.40
C SER A 41 -23.38 -49.76 -6.06
N LEU A 42 -22.44 -50.60 -5.60
CA LEU A 42 -22.66 -51.92 -4.96
C LEU A 42 -21.70 -53.05 -5.38
N ALA A 43 -21.05 -53.62 -4.35
CA ALA A 43 -20.58 -55.00 -4.10
C ALA A 43 -19.51 -55.70 -4.97
N VAL A 44 -18.32 -55.80 -4.35
CA VAL A 44 -17.61 -57.03 -3.91
C VAL A 44 -17.88 -58.35 -4.67
N VAL A 45 -16.81 -58.90 -5.25
CA VAL A 45 -16.49 -60.34 -5.22
C VAL A 45 -14.98 -60.50 -5.02
N ALA A 46 -14.60 -61.21 -3.96
CA ALA A 46 -13.24 -61.70 -3.72
C ALA A 46 -13.08 -63.10 -4.37
N ALA A 47 -11.85 -63.46 -4.75
CA ALA A 47 -11.15 -64.70 -4.34
C ALA A 47 -10.20 -65.28 -5.43
N VAL A 48 -8.91 -65.38 -5.04
CA VAL A 48 -7.85 -66.40 -5.37
C VAL A 48 -7.39 -66.54 -6.85
N CYS A 49 -6.13 -66.81 -7.22
CA CYS A 49 -5.00 -67.53 -6.63
C CYS A 49 -3.65 -67.16 -7.30
N SER A 50 -2.57 -67.23 -6.51
CA SER A 50 -1.22 -67.78 -6.83
C SER A 50 -0.30 -67.19 -7.91
N SER A 51 0.89 -66.74 -7.45
CA SER A 51 2.20 -66.55 -8.13
C SER A 51 2.79 -67.88 -8.69
N PRO A 52 4.02 -67.96 -9.29
CA PRO A 52 5.11 -66.98 -9.44
C PRO A 52 5.86 -66.99 -10.81
N ASP A 53 7.03 -66.34 -10.81
CA ASP A 53 8.18 -66.43 -11.73
C ASP A 53 8.24 -65.51 -12.96
N GLY A 54 9.25 -64.66 -12.93
CA GLY A 54 9.60 -63.71 -13.98
C GLY A 54 10.76 -62.82 -13.55
N ALA A 55 11.93 -63.43 -13.36
CA ALA A 55 13.20 -62.71 -13.21
C ALA A 55 13.44 -61.79 -14.42
N GLN A 56 13.74 -60.50 -14.18
CA GLN A 56 14.76 -59.78 -14.95
C GLN A 56 15.48 -58.76 -14.07
N GLU A 57 16.77 -59.03 -13.96
CA GLU A 57 17.88 -58.17 -13.61
C GLU A 57 17.89 -56.90 -14.47
N LEU A 58 18.22 -55.75 -13.88
CA LEU A 58 19.16 -54.73 -14.36
C LEU A 58 18.97 -53.44 -13.54
N THR A 59 19.95 -53.17 -12.69
CA THR A 59 20.19 -51.89 -12.02
C THR A 59 20.23 -50.71 -13.00
N PRO A 60 19.79 -49.53 -12.55
CA PRO A 60 20.61 -48.34 -12.80
C PRO A 60 21.05 -47.69 -11.50
N THR A 61 22.37 -47.62 -11.34
CA THR A 61 23.10 -46.68 -10.50
C THR A 61 22.59 -45.27 -10.77
N ALA A 62 21.78 -44.71 -9.86
CA ALA A 62 21.55 -43.28 -9.82
C ALA A 62 22.78 -42.63 -9.15
N SER A 63 23.77 -42.27 -9.97
CA SER A 63 24.76 -41.27 -9.60
C SER A 63 24.03 -39.95 -9.35
N SER A 64 23.77 -39.62 -8.09
CA SER A 64 23.33 -38.28 -7.70
C SER A 64 24.52 -37.34 -7.75
N THR A 65 24.85 -36.89 -8.96
CA THR A 65 25.66 -35.68 -9.14
C THR A 65 24.72 -34.49 -8.91
N PRO A 66 24.95 -33.61 -7.92
CA PRO A 66 24.26 -32.33 -7.89
C PRO A 66 24.76 -31.52 -9.08
N SER A 67 23.99 -31.57 -10.17
CA SER A 67 24.17 -30.67 -11.30
C SER A 67 23.81 -29.28 -10.83
N ARG A 68 24.83 -28.47 -10.56
CA ARG A 68 24.75 -27.02 -10.45
C ARG A 68 24.43 -26.45 -11.83
N GLY A 69 23.19 -26.60 -12.29
CA GLY A 69 22.63 -25.78 -13.38
C GLY A 69 22.21 -24.44 -12.76
N LEU A 70 22.79 -23.29 -13.11
CA LEU A 70 22.60 -22.56 -14.36
C LEU A 70 21.11 -22.48 -14.73
N GLY A 71 20.46 -21.52 -14.09
CA GLY A 71 19.05 -21.20 -14.20
C GLY A 71 18.58 -20.49 -12.94
N ALA A 72 19.33 -19.49 -12.45
CA ALA A 72 18.78 -18.58 -11.45
C ALA A 72 17.74 -17.74 -12.18
N GLU A 73 16.49 -18.21 -12.19
CA GLU A 73 15.38 -17.40 -12.67
C GLU A 73 15.36 -16.07 -11.90
N ASP A 74 14.95 -15.01 -12.59
CA ASP A 74 14.83 -13.70 -11.96
C ASP A 74 13.96 -13.81 -10.70
N PRO A 75 14.40 -13.27 -9.56
CA PRO A 75 13.71 -13.46 -8.30
C PRO A 75 12.35 -12.76 -8.36
N SER A 76 11.26 -13.52 -8.47
CA SER A 76 9.89 -12.99 -8.53
C SER A 76 9.26 -12.79 -7.14
N GLN A 77 9.87 -13.39 -6.11
CA GLN A 77 9.48 -13.25 -4.71
C GLN A 77 10.65 -13.66 -3.80
N GLY A 78 10.63 -13.20 -2.55
CA GLY A 78 11.60 -13.61 -1.54
C GLY A 78 11.38 -12.96 -0.19
N SER A 79 12.11 -13.43 0.82
CA SER A 79 12.03 -12.87 2.17
C SER A 79 12.99 -11.71 2.33
N VAL A 80 12.54 -10.61 2.91
CA VAL A 80 13.44 -9.49 3.23
C VAL A 80 14.31 -9.85 4.43
N VAL A 81 15.61 -9.96 4.21
CA VAL A 81 16.62 -10.32 5.22
C VAL A 81 17.41 -9.10 5.70
N GLY A 82 17.25 -7.95 5.05
CA GLY A 82 17.86 -6.70 5.52
C GLY A 82 17.40 -5.48 4.75
N ILE A 83 17.51 -4.33 5.39
CA ILE A 83 17.24 -3.00 4.81
C ILE A 83 18.58 -2.28 4.67
N VAL A 84 18.88 -1.77 3.47
CA VAL A 84 20.09 -0.99 3.23
C VAL A 84 19.80 0.49 3.42
N ASP A 85 18.73 0.98 2.79
CA ASP A 85 18.24 2.36 2.90
C ASP A 85 16.72 2.42 2.58
N GLY A 86 16.15 3.63 2.53
CA GLY A 86 14.71 3.83 2.28
C GLY A 86 14.19 3.38 0.91
N VAL A 87 15.06 3.01 -0.04
CA VAL A 87 14.67 2.51 -1.37
C VAL A 87 15.44 1.25 -1.81
N THR A 88 16.20 0.64 -0.90
CA THR A 88 17.08 -0.49 -1.20
C THR A 88 17.03 -1.54 -0.09
N ILE A 89 16.78 -2.79 -0.48
CA ILE A 89 16.62 -3.93 0.43
C ILE A 89 17.48 -5.13 0.01
N LYS A 90 17.71 -6.06 0.94
CA LYS A 90 18.30 -7.37 0.69
C LYS A 90 17.20 -8.42 0.78
N VAL A 91 17.02 -9.17 -0.31
CA VAL A 91 16.00 -10.22 -0.41
C VAL A 91 16.68 -11.56 -0.59
N GLU A 92 16.34 -12.52 0.26
CA GLU A 92 16.76 -13.91 0.10
C GLU A 92 15.70 -14.69 -0.69
N THR A 93 16.13 -15.36 -1.76
CA THR A 93 15.30 -16.30 -2.51
C THR A 93 16.16 -17.37 -3.17
N ALA A 94 15.63 -18.59 -3.28
CA ALA A 94 16.35 -19.76 -3.81
C ALA A 94 17.76 -19.98 -3.21
N GLY A 95 17.96 -19.59 -1.94
CA GLY A 95 19.25 -19.73 -1.24
C GLY A 95 20.32 -18.70 -1.62
N ALA A 96 19.95 -17.63 -2.33
CA ALA A 96 20.81 -16.50 -2.65
C ALA A 96 20.22 -15.18 -2.15
N VAL A 97 21.09 -14.25 -1.74
CA VAL A 97 20.70 -12.90 -1.32
C VAL A 97 20.94 -11.92 -2.46
N TYR A 98 19.89 -11.23 -2.87
CA TYR A 98 19.91 -10.22 -3.92
C TYR A 98 19.75 -8.82 -3.32
N LEU A 99 20.48 -7.86 -3.89
CA LEU A 99 20.27 -6.45 -3.61
C LEU A 99 19.18 -5.92 -4.55
N ILE A 100 18.06 -5.49 -3.99
CA ILE A 100 16.92 -4.97 -4.75
C ILE A 100 16.83 -3.47 -4.51
N ARG A 101 16.93 -2.68 -5.59
CA ARG A 101 16.67 -1.25 -5.60
C ARG A 101 15.30 -0.99 -6.20
N TYR A 102 14.54 -0.10 -5.59
CA TYR A 102 13.16 0.13 -5.99
C TYR A 102 13.15 0.93 -7.30
N LEU A 103 12.56 0.33 -8.34
CA LEU A 103 12.48 0.96 -9.65
C LEU A 103 11.62 2.23 -9.59
N GLY A 104 12.09 3.29 -10.24
CA GLY A 104 11.32 4.54 -10.41
C GLY A 104 11.24 5.44 -9.18
N VAL A 105 11.87 5.08 -8.07
CA VAL A 105 11.92 5.90 -6.84
C VAL A 105 13.35 6.19 -6.41
N SER A 106 13.57 7.34 -5.79
CA SER A 106 14.87 7.76 -5.28
C SER A 106 14.71 8.46 -3.94
N LEU A 107 15.78 8.43 -3.14
CA LEU A 107 15.80 9.18 -1.89
C LEU A 107 15.92 10.69 -2.18
N PRO A 108 15.13 11.53 -1.52
CA PRO A 108 15.25 12.98 -1.62
C PRO A 108 16.62 13.44 -1.10
N LEU A 109 17.32 14.27 -1.88
CA LEU A 109 18.66 14.78 -1.54
C LEU A 109 18.68 15.60 -0.24
N ASP A 110 17.69 16.48 -0.07
CA ASP A 110 17.56 17.37 1.10
C ASP A 110 16.57 16.83 2.14
N GLY A 111 16.21 15.55 2.05
CA GLY A 111 15.18 14.92 2.86
C GLY A 111 15.70 14.09 4.03
N ASP A 112 14.79 13.67 4.91
CA ASP A 112 15.09 12.74 6.00
C ASP A 112 15.28 11.31 5.48
N ALA A 113 16.51 10.99 5.09
CA ALA A 113 16.89 9.64 4.64
C ALA A 113 16.73 8.57 5.74
N ALA A 114 16.86 8.95 7.02
CA ALA A 114 16.66 8.03 8.13
C ALA A 114 15.18 7.68 8.28
N GLY A 115 14.30 8.68 8.28
CA GLY A 115 12.85 8.48 8.29
C GLY A 115 12.36 7.68 7.08
N ALA A 116 12.90 7.92 5.88
CA ALA A 116 12.60 7.10 4.71
C ALA A 116 13.02 5.63 4.91
N THR A 117 14.16 5.39 5.56
CA THR A 117 14.65 4.04 5.89
C THR A 117 13.75 3.35 6.91
N ASP A 118 13.30 4.06 7.94
CA ASP A 118 12.40 3.52 8.96
C ASP A 118 11.01 3.21 8.40
N PHE A 119 10.50 4.08 7.52
CA PHE A 119 9.24 3.83 6.83
C PHE A 119 9.34 2.62 5.90
N ASN A 120 10.45 2.50 5.14
CA ASN A 120 10.68 1.32 4.30
C ASN A 120 10.77 0.04 5.14
N ARG A 121 11.52 0.09 6.25
CA ARG A 121 11.64 -1.01 7.21
C ARG A 121 10.27 -1.47 7.70
N PHE A 122 9.41 -0.54 8.12
CA PHE A 122 8.05 -0.87 8.55
C PHE A 122 7.24 -1.61 7.47
N LEU A 123 7.39 -1.22 6.21
CA LEU A 123 6.62 -1.81 5.12
C LEU A 123 7.05 -3.24 4.79
N VAL A 124 8.35 -3.56 4.88
CA VAL A 124 8.90 -4.78 4.25
C VAL A 124 9.75 -5.66 5.16
N GLU A 125 10.18 -5.19 6.34
CA GLU A 125 11.10 -5.95 7.21
C GLU A 125 10.47 -7.26 7.70
N GLY A 126 11.21 -8.36 7.48
CA GLY A 126 10.78 -9.71 7.87
C GLY A 126 9.60 -10.26 7.08
N LYS A 127 9.15 -9.57 6.03
CA LYS A 127 8.03 -10.00 5.19
C LYS A 127 8.49 -10.73 3.94
N LEU A 128 7.58 -11.54 3.40
CA LEU A 128 7.68 -12.05 2.04
C LEU A 128 7.23 -10.94 1.08
N VAL A 129 8.10 -10.55 0.17
CA VAL A 129 7.82 -9.54 -0.85
C VAL A 129 7.74 -10.17 -2.24
N GLU A 130 6.85 -9.64 -3.07
CA GLU A 130 6.80 -9.96 -4.49
C GLU A 130 7.61 -8.91 -5.26
N LEU A 131 8.32 -9.37 -6.29
CA LEU A 131 9.27 -8.59 -7.06
C LEU A 131 8.88 -8.64 -8.53
N ALA A 132 8.34 -7.55 -9.06
CA ALA A 132 8.03 -7.44 -10.48
C ALA A 132 9.13 -6.68 -11.22
N LYS A 133 9.56 -7.26 -12.34
CA LYS A 133 10.55 -6.69 -13.25
C LYS A 133 9.86 -5.87 -14.34
N ASP A 134 10.53 -4.80 -14.78
CA ASP A 134 10.12 -3.97 -15.93
C ASP A 134 11.13 -4.16 -17.08
N VAL A 135 11.12 -3.27 -18.08
CA VAL A 135 12.07 -3.22 -19.21
C VAL A 135 13.52 -3.10 -18.73
N VAL A 136 13.75 -2.43 -17.60
CA VAL A 136 15.08 -2.27 -17.01
C VAL A 136 15.23 -3.22 -15.83
N ASP A 137 16.25 -4.07 -15.88
CA ASP A 137 16.45 -5.15 -14.90
C ASP A 137 17.48 -4.83 -13.82
N THR A 138 18.57 -4.17 -14.18
CA THR A 138 19.71 -3.96 -13.28
C THR A 138 20.22 -2.54 -13.40
N ASP A 139 20.66 -1.97 -12.27
CA ASP A 139 21.37 -0.70 -12.27
C ASP A 139 22.86 -0.86 -12.66
N ALA A 140 23.60 0.25 -12.71
CA ALA A 140 25.02 0.24 -13.07
C ALA A 140 25.90 -0.47 -12.04
N ASP A 141 25.43 -0.60 -10.79
CA ASP A 141 26.15 -1.21 -9.67
C ASP A 141 25.83 -2.71 -9.53
N GLY A 142 24.93 -3.24 -10.37
CA GLY A 142 24.53 -4.65 -10.36
C GLY A 142 23.34 -4.96 -9.45
N ALA A 143 22.67 -3.96 -8.86
CA ALA A 143 21.46 -4.17 -8.08
C ALA A 143 20.25 -4.38 -9.01
N LEU A 144 19.35 -5.29 -8.64
CA LEU A 144 18.15 -5.54 -9.43
C LEU A 144 17.14 -4.42 -9.20
N LEU A 145 16.62 -3.88 -10.29
CA LEU A 145 15.56 -2.88 -10.29
C LEU A 145 14.20 -3.58 -10.36
N ARG A 146 13.40 -3.43 -9.31
CA ARG A 146 12.09 -4.09 -9.20
C ARG A 146 11.03 -3.14 -8.65
N TYR A 147 9.78 -3.38 -9.06
CA TYR A 147 8.63 -2.99 -8.26
C TYR A 147 8.49 -3.98 -7.12
N VAL A 148 8.44 -3.46 -5.90
CA VAL A 148 8.33 -4.28 -4.69
C VAL A 148 6.92 -4.20 -4.17
N TYR A 149 6.33 -5.36 -3.89
CA TYR A 149 5.01 -5.46 -3.30
C TYR A 149 5.10 -6.18 -1.96
N SER A 150 4.37 -5.66 -0.98
CA SER A 150 4.15 -6.30 0.31
C SER A 150 2.65 -6.35 0.55
N ASP A 151 2.13 -7.52 0.93
CA ASP A 151 0.72 -7.70 1.25
C ASP A 151 -0.24 -7.23 0.13
N GLY A 152 0.19 -7.35 -1.14
CA GLY A 152 -0.56 -6.91 -2.33
C GLY A 152 -0.47 -5.41 -2.63
N GLU A 153 0.22 -4.62 -1.80
CA GLU A 153 0.43 -3.18 -2.02
C GLU A 153 1.82 -2.89 -2.60
N MET A 154 1.90 -1.99 -3.57
CA MET A 154 3.18 -1.56 -4.14
C MET A 154 3.91 -0.57 -3.20
N VAL A 155 5.06 -1.00 -2.69
CA VAL A 155 5.89 -0.25 -1.75
C VAL A 155 6.45 1.02 -2.39
N ASN A 156 6.84 0.96 -3.67
CA ASN A 156 7.35 2.11 -4.44
C ASN A 156 6.36 3.29 -4.40
N THR A 157 5.08 3.03 -4.69
CA THR A 157 4.03 4.05 -4.64
C THR A 157 3.79 4.56 -3.22
N LYS A 158 3.83 3.68 -2.21
CA LYS A 158 3.65 4.07 -0.80
C LYS A 158 4.73 5.06 -0.34
N LEU A 159 5.97 4.85 -0.75
CA LEU A 159 7.08 5.77 -0.48
C LEU A 159 6.82 7.15 -1.10
N LEU A 160 6.36 7.20 -2.36
CA LEU A 160 6.03 8.45 -3.05
C LEU A 160 4.83 9.15 -2.40
N THR A 161 3.72 8.45 -2.18
CA THR A 161 2.50 9.01 -1.58
C THR A 161 2.70 9.47 -0.13
N GLY A 162 3.64 8.84 0.59
CA GLY A 162 4.07 9.25 1.93
C GLY A 162 5.05 10.42 1.94
N GLY A 163 5.61 10.80 0.78
CA GLY A 163 6.64 11.83 0.68
C GLY A 163 8.00 11.38 1.22
N TRP A 164 8.27 10.07 1.24
CA TRP A 164 9.54 9.48 1.68
C TRP A 164 10.52 9.17 0.54
N ALA A 165 10.03 9.25 -0.70
CA ALA A 165 10.81 9.15 -1.91
C ALA A 165 10.36 10.20 -2.93
N THR A 166 11.22 10.48 -3.90
CA THR A 166 10.91 11.25 -5.11
C THR A 166 10.91 10.32 -6.31
N VAL A 167 10.32 10.76 -7.43
CA VAL A 167 10.44 10.00 -8.68
C VAL A 167 11.90 9.98 -9.12
N ALA A 168 12.41 8.81 -9.49
CA ALA A 168 13.79 8.67 -9.92
C ALA A 168 14.01 9.28 -11.31
N ASP A 169 15.13 9.99 -11.48
CA ASP A 169 15.56 10.50 -12.80
C ASP A 169 16.12 9.39 -13.71
N ARG A 170 16.53 8.26 -13.11
CA ARG A 170 17.12 7.11 -13.81
C ARG A 170 16.52 5.80 -13.30
N PRO A 171 16.02 4.92 -14.19
CA PRO A 171 15.89 5.10 -15.63
C PRO A 171 14.83 6.15 -16.02
N ALA A 172 15.02 6.84 -17.14
CA ALA A 172 14.14 7.93 -17.59
C ALA A 172 12.75 7.47 -18.07
N SER A 173 12.57 6.17 -18.31
CA SER A 173 11.29 5.59 -18.75
C SER A 173 11.07 4.21 -18.13
N PHE A 174 9.91 4.04 -17.52
CA PHE A 174 9.40 2.80 -16.94
C PHE A 174 7.86 2.84 -17.00
N GLU A 175 7.20 1.70 -16.88
CA GLU A 175 5.76 1.58 -17.14
C GLU A 175 4.90 2.49 -16.23
N GLN A 176 5.29 2.63 -14.97
CA GLN A 176 4.50 3.30 -13.93
C GLN A 176 4.79 4.81 -13.76
N VAL A 177 5.51 5.44 -14.69
CA VAL A 177 6.00 6.82 -14.53
C VAL A 177 4.90 7.84 -14.24
N GLU A 178 3.74 7.76 -14.92
CA GLU A 178 2.63 8.69 -14.70
C GLU A 178 1.99 8.49 -13.31
N THR A 179 1.81 7.24 -12.88
CA THR A 179 1.30 6.90 -11.54
C THR A 179 2.21 7.48 -10.45
N PHE A 180 3.53 7.36 -10.65
CA PHE A 180 4.52 7.82 -9.68
C PHE A 180 4.58 9.35 -9.60
N MET A 181 4.52 10.03 -10.75
CA MET A 181 4.44 11.49 -10.81
C MET A 181 3.18 12.02 -10.10
N ARG A 182 2.03 11.34 -10.26
CA ARG A 182 0.79 11.71 -9.55
C ARG A 182 0.93 11.47 -8.03
N ALA A 183 1.49 10.33 -7.62
CA ALA A 183 1.71 10.02 -6.21
C ALA A 183 2.62 11.03 -5.51
N GLU A 184 3.69 11.46 -6.17
CA GLU A 184 4.60 12.49 -5.66
C GLU A 184 3.91 13.86 -5.62
N ALA A 185 3.17 14.23 -6.67
CA ALA A 185 2.41 15.49 -6.70
C ALA A 185 1.37 15.56 -5.57
N ASP A 186 0.69 14.45 -5.28
CA ASP A 186 -0.23 14.35 -4.15
C ASP A 186 0.50 14.52 -2.80
N ALA A 187 1.69 13.92 -2.64
CA ALA A 187 2.49 14.10 -1.42
C ALA A 187 2.95 15.55 -1.24
N LYS A 188 3.36 16.22 -2.32
CA LYS A 188 3.72 17.66 -2.36
C LYS A 188 2.52 18.53 -1.96
N ALA A 189 1.37 18.32 -2.60
CA ALA A 189 0.15 19.08 -2.32
C ALA A 189 -0.33 18.93 -0.87
N ASN A 190 -0.13 17.75 -0.28
CA ASN A 190 -0.50 17.46 1.10
C ASN A 190 0.62 17.70 2.11
N ARG A 191 1.78 18.24 1.69
CA ARG A 191 2.95 18.51 2.55
C ARG A 191 3.37 17.31 3.41
N ARG A 192 3.45 16.13 2.80
CA ARG A 192 3.82 14.87 3.48
C ARG A 192 5.33 14.62 3.41
N GLY A 193 5.86 13.93 4.41
CA GLY A 193 7.27 13.53 4.46
C GLY A 193 8.22 14.70 4.23
N VAL A 194 9.06 14.60 3.20
CA VAL A 194 10.06 15.63 2.85
C VAL A 194 9.48 16.94 2.34
N TRP A 195 8.18 16.98 2.04
CA TRP A 195 7.47 18.18 1.63
C TRP A 195 6.81 18.91 2.81
N SER A 196 6.98 18.41 4.03
CA SER A 196 6.52 19.09 5.25
C SER A 196 7.46 20.23 5.61
N GLU A 197 6.90 21.38 6.03
CA GLU A 197 7.71 22.54 6.44
C GLU A 197 8.39 22.36 7.81
N GLU A 198 8.25 21.19 8.44
CA GLU A 198 8.86 20.85 9.73
C GLU A 198 10.35 20.48 9.60
N ILE A 199 10.87 20.39 8.36
CA ILE A 199 12.31 20.19 8.07
C ILE A 199 13.02 21.55 7.92
N SER A 200 12.88 22.43 8.91
CA SER A 200 13.76 23.60 9.09
C SER A 200 14.36 23.51 10.48
N HIS A 201 15.61 23.04 10.53
CA HIS A 201 16.43 22.77 11.70
C HIS A 201 16.37 23.83 12.82
N GLY A 202 16.19 23.37 14.07
CA GLY A 202 16.48 24.10 15.31
C GLY A 202 16.43 23.15 16.51
N PRO A 203 17.31 23.29 17.53
CA PRO A 203 17.69 22.22 18.44
C PRO A 203 16.54 21.81 19.36
N GLU A 204 16.64 20.59 19.90
CA GLU A 204 15.87 20.13 21.05
C GLU A 204 15.70 21.27 22.05
N THR A 205 14.51 21.87 22.07
CA THR A 205 14.14 22.76 23.16
C THR A 205 13.44 21.84 24.15
N PRO A 206 14.00 21.63 25.36
CA PRO A 206 13.36 20.76 26.34
C PRO A 206 11.98 21.33 26.64
N THR A 207 11.01 20.43 26.69
CA THR A 207 9.65 20.63 27.18
C THR A 207 9.57 21.75 28.22
N PRO A 208 8.81 22.85 28.00
CA PRO A 208 8.40 23.66 29.13
C PRO A 208 7.48 22.79 29.99
N ALA A 209 7.97 22.44 31.18
CA ALA A 209 7.17 21.82 32.22
C ALA A 209 5.86 22.60 32.38
N PRO A 210 4.69 21.95 32.47
CA PRO A 210 3.45 22.67 32.73
C PRO A 210 3.54 23.29 34.13
N SER A 211 3.77 24.60 34.18
CA SER A 211 3.66 25.40 35.38
C SER A 211 2.20 25.38 35.82
N ALA A 212 1.95 24.72 36.94
CA ALA A 212 0.67 24.72 37.62
C ALA A 212 0.30 26.13 38.14
N ALA A 213 -1.01 26.41 38.10
CA ALA A 213 -1.75 27.47 38.82
C ALA A 213 -1.52 28.91 38.30
N SER A 214 -2.52 29.78 38.13
CA SER A 214 -3.86 29.88 38.70
C SER A 214 -4.80 30.62 37.74
N GLY A 215 -6.07 30.21 37.74
CA GLY A 215 -7.18 30.94 37.13
C GLY A 215 -8.50 30.35 37.60
N PHE A 216 -8.75 30.42 38.92
CA PHE A 216 -10.05 30.09 39.49
C PHE A 216 -11.07 31.18 39.11
N GLY A 217 -11.98 30.85 38.21
CA GLY A 217 -13.24 31.54 37.98
C GLY A 217 -14.37 30.53 38.11
N ALA A 218 -15.04 30.53 39.26
CA ALA A 218 -16.14 29.65 39.58
C ALA A 218 -17.35 29.92 38.67
N GLY A 219 -17.89 28.85 38.06
CA GLY A 219 -19.10 28.86 37.26
C GLY A 219 -19.40 27.44 36.82
N GLY A 220 -19.89 26.62 37.73
CA GLY A 220 -20.12 25.21 37.51
C GLY A 220 -21.09 24.93 36.36
N THR A 221 -20.65 24.09 35.43
CA THR A 221 -21.36 22.89 35.00
C THR A 221 -20.27 21.96 34.46
N LEU A 222 -20.10 20.79 35.08
CA LEU A 222 -19.23 19.73 34.56
C LEU A 222 -19.72 19.36 33.14
N PRO A 223 -18.91 19.50 32.06
CA PRO A 223 -19.21 18.74 30.86
C PRO A 223 -18.97 17.27 31.21
N ASN A 224 -20.09 16.58 31.36
CA ASN A 224 -20.24 15.15 31.43
C ASN A 224 -19.37 14.49 30.33
N PRO A 225 -18.55 13.45 30.61
CA PRO A 225 -17.92 12.65 29.57
C PRO A 225 -18.99 11.72 28.98
N LEU A 226 -19.98 12.31 28.31
CA LEU A 226 -21.01 11.59 27.58
C LEU A 226 -20.43 11.13 26.26
N GLY A 227 -20.58 9.84 26.01
CA GLY A 227 -20.39 9.23 24.70
C GLY A 227 -21.32 9.80 23.62
N PRO A 228 -21.44 9.07 22.51
CA PRO A 228 -21.69 9.64 21.19
C PRO A 228 -23.07 10.27 21.11
N GLY A 229 -23.17 11.56 20.79
CA GLY A 229 -24.47 12.15 20.44
C GLY A 229 -24.76 13.59 20.85
N LEU A 230 -23.78 14.48 20.97
CA LEU A 230 -24.05 15.92 21.06
C LEU A 230 -23.34 16.70 19.96
N GLY A 231 -23.80 16.50 18.72
CA GLY A 231 -24.01 17.50 17.65
C GLY A 231 -22.99 18.60 17.37
N GLY A 232 -21.74 18.49 17.83
CA GLY A 232 -20.64 19.38 17.47
C GLY A 232 -19.83 18.82 16.29
N PRO A 233 -19.12 19.67 15.54
CA PRO A 233 -18.19 19.20 14.52
C PRO A 233 -17.03 18.44 15.18
N CYS A 234 -16.69 17.26 14.65
CA CYS A 234 -15.54 16.47 15.09
C CYS A 234 -14.23 17.16 14.68
N ASP A 235 -13.17 16.96 15.49
CA ASP A 235 -11.91 17.74 15.47
C ASP A 235 -11.23 17.78 14.09
N PHE A 236 -11.41 16.74 13.26
CA PHE A 236 -10.74 16.60 11.97
C PHE A 236 -11.66 16.63 10.75
N SER A 237 -12.95 16.32 10.91
CA SER A 237 -13.88 16.30 9.77
C SER A 237 -14.60 17.63 9.60
N GLY A 238 -14.71 18.45 10.65
CA GLY A 238 -15.56 19.65 10.63
C GLY A 238 -17.05 19.34 10.45
N THR A 239 -17.43 18.07 10.51
CA THR A 239 -18.78 17.51 10.39
C THR A 239 -19.04 16.62 11.62
N PRO A 240 -20.27 16.18 11.88
CA PRO A 240 -20.54 15.21 12.95
C PRO A 240 -20.00 13.79 12.66
N GLU A 241 -19.22 13.59 11.59
CA GLU A 241 -18.67 12.28 11.24
C GLU A 241 -17.37 11.99 12.01
N PRO A 242 -17.31 10.91 12.81
CA PRO A 242 -16.10 10.50 13.49
C PRO A 242 -15.12 9.87 12.49
N ILE A 243 -14.00 10.53 12.25
CA ILE A 243 -13.01 10.07 11.29
C ILE A 243 -11.69 9.62 11.95
N ILE A 244 -11.51 9.79 13.26
CA ILE A 244 -10.32 9.27 13.93
C ILE A 244 -10.45 7.75 14.07
N LYS A 245 -9.44 7.00 13.65
CA LYS A 245 -9.44 5.53 13.60
C LYS A 245 -8.73 4.93 14.80
N GLY A 246 -9.42 4.21 15.67
CA GLY A 246 -8.84 3.49 16.81
C GLY A 246 -8.60 2.01 16.51
N ASN A 247 -7.35 1.59 16.35
CA ASN A 247 -6.95 0.19 16.12
C ASN A 247 -6.41 -0.49 17.40
N VAL A 248 -6.73 -1.77 17.60
CA VAL A 248 -6.26 -2.59 18.72
C VAL A 248 -5.35 -3.68 18.18
N ASP A 249 -4.09 -3.69 18.60
CA ASP A 249 -3.19 -4.79 18.27
C ASP A 249 -3.62 -6.06 19.03
N LEU A 250 -4.11 -7.08 18.32
CA LEU A 250 -4.57 -8.35 18.91
C LEU A 250 -3.48 -9.16 19.60
N ARG A 251 -2.20 -8.90 19.28
CA ARG A 251 -1.06 -9.60 19.89
C ARG A 251 -0.62 -8.94 21.19
N SER A 252 -0.52 -7.61 21.20
CA SER A 252 -0.04 -6.84 22.35
C SER A 252 -1.17 -6.30 23.25
N GLY A 253 -2.40 -6.26 22.74
CA GLY A 253 -3.54 -5.60 23.37
C GLY A 253 -3.45 -4.07 23.37
N GLU A 254 -2.47 -3.49 22.64
CA GLU A 254 -2.25 -2.05 22.65
C GLU A 254 -3.33 -1.33 21.83
N ARG A 255 -3.87 -0.26 22.41
CA ARG A 255 -4.91 0.58 21.80
C ARG A 255 -4.28 1.85 21.24
N THR A 256 -4.24 1.97 19.92
CA THR A 256 -3.68 3.13 19.24
C THR A 256 -4.71 3.83 18.37
N TYR A 257 -4.82 5.15 18.48
CA TYR A 257 -5.67 5.94 17.59
C TYR A 257 -4.83 6.66 16.52
N HIS A 258 -5.40 6.75 15.33
CA HIS A 258 -4.82 7.33 14.13
C HIS A 258 -5.69 8.51 13.69
N VAL A 259 -5.05 9.66 13.55
CA VAL A 259 -5.71 10.88 13.10
C VAL A 259 -5.55 11.05 11.59
N PRO A 260 -6.52 11.67 10.89
CA PRO A 260 -6.40 12.04 9.50
C PRO A 260 -5.10 12.82 9.23
N GLY A 261 -4.28 12.33 8.30
CA GLY A 261 -2.95 12.89 8.01
C GLY A 261 -1.77 12.21 8.72
N GLY A 262 -2.01 11.28 9.64
CA GLY A 262 -0.96 10.42 10.21
C GLY A 262 -0.52 9.29 9.27
N LEU A 263 0.70 8.78 9.43
CA LEU A 263 1.30 7.76 8.54
C LEU A 263 0.44 6.51 8.34
N PHE A 264 -0.17 6.03 9.43
CA PHE A 264 -0.94 4.78 9.42
C PHE A 264 -2.45 5.02 9.23
N TYR A 265 -2.89 6.26 9.04
CA TYR A 265 -4.32 6.56 8.97
C TYR A 265 -5.01 5.93 7.75
N SER A 266 -4.34 5.92 6.59
CA SER A 266 -4.89 5.37 5.35
C SER A 266 -4.86 3.86 5.29
N THR A 267 -3.95 3.21 6.02
CA THR A 267 -3.80 1.74 6.06
C THR A 267 -4.60 1.09 7.18
N THR A 268 -4.89 1.81 8.27
CA THR A 268 -5.75 1.31 9.33
C THR A 268 -7.18 1.10 8.81
N VAL A 269 -7.64 -0.15 8.84
CA VAL A 269 -9.04 -0.53 8.60
C VAL A 269 -9.63 -0.86 9.96
N ILE A 270 -10.78 -0.28 10.28
CA ILE A 270 -11.43 -0.45 11.59
C ILE A 270 -12.34 -1.68 11.56
N ASP A 271 -12.08 -2.62 12.46
CA ASP A 271 -12.95 -3.77 12.74
C ASP A 271 -13.57 -3.66 14.15
N GLU A 272 -14.81 -3.18 14.21
CA GLU A 272 -15.56 -3.00 15.46
C GLU A 272 -15.71 -4.30 16.26
N THR A 273 -15.61 -5.47 15.62
CA THR A 273 -15.69 -6.77 16.31
C THR A 273 -14.47 -7.08 17.18
N GLN A 274 -13.34 -6.43 16.89
CA GLN A 274 -12.08 -6.55 17.62
C GLN A 274 -11.93 -5.50 18.73
N GLY A 275 -12.98 -4.71 18.98
CA GLY A 275 -12.94 -3.61 19.95
C GLY A 275 -12.28 -2.34 19.41
N GLU A 276 -12.08 -2.26 18.09
CA GLU A 276 -11.68 -1.06 17.37
C GLU A 276 -12.86 -0.09 17.22
N ALA A 277 -12.59 1.21 17.12
CA ALA A 277 -13.65 2.21 17.13
C ALA A 277 -13.27 3.48 16.37
N TRP A 278 -14.29 4.21 15.93
CA TRP A 278 -14.14 5.56 15.38
C TRP A 278 -14.35 6.60 16.48
N PHE A 279 -13.50 7.63 16.53
CA PHE A 279 -13.60 8.73 17.48
C PHE A 279 -13.87 10.05 16.79
N CYS A 280 -14.64 10.91 17.47
CA CYS A 280 -14.94 12.25 17.01
C CYS A 280 -13.84 13.24 17.43
N THR A 281 -13.21 13.03 18.59
CA THR A 281 -12.15 13.89 19.12
C THR A 281 -10.95 13.09 19.62
N GLU A 282 -9.74 13.67 19.60
CA GLU A 282 -8.56 13.00 20.19
C GLU A 282 -8.74 12.82 21.71
N VAL A 283 -9.41 13.78 22.35
CA VAL A 283 -9.66 13.79 23.80
C VAL A 283 -10.54 12.61 24.19
N GLU A 284 -11.56 12.29 23.40
CA GLU A 284 -12.41 11.11 23.59
C GLU A 284 -11.59 9.82 23.51
N ALA A 285 -10.75 9.68 22.48
CA ALA A 285 -9.88 8.51 22.33
C ALA A 285 -8.93 8.37 23.54
N GLN A 286 -8.28 9.45 23.96
CA GLN A 286 -7.37 9.44 25.11
C GLN A 286 -8.09 9.13 26.43
N ALA A 287 -9.30 9.65 26.64
CA ALA A 287 -10.11 9.36 27.83
C ALA A 287 -10.50 7.87 27.91
N LEU A 288 -10.66 7.22 26.76
CA LEU A 288 -10.91 5.78 26.65
C LEU A 288 -9.63 4.93 26.73
N GLY A 289 -8.48 5.56 27.00
CA GLY A 289 -7.19 4.90 27.19
C GLY A 289 -6.42 4.60 25.90
N TRP A 290 -6.81 5.22 24.78
CA TRP A 290 -6.12 5.06 23.50
C TRP A 290 -4.92 5.99 23.42
N LYS A 291 -3.81 5.48 22.89
CA LYS A 291 -2.59 6.26 22.69
C LYS A 291 -2.50 6.74 21.25
N ARG A 292 -1.94 7.93 21.04
CA ARG A 292 -1.71 8.43 19.68
C ARG A 292 -0.67 7.53 19.00
N SER A 293 -0.98 7.07 17.79
CA SER A 293 0.01 6.38 16.95
C SER A 293 1.25 7.27 16.77
N LYS A 294 2.43 6.66 16.88
CA LYS A 294 3.70 7.36 16.62
C LYS A 294 3.69 7.93 15.19
N ARG A 295 4.23 9.15 15.06
CA ARG A 295 4.40 9.84 13.79
C ARG A 295 5.40 9.12 12.90
#